data_AF-A0A2W1JMM4-F1
#
_entry.id   AF-A0A2W1JMM4-F1
#
_cell.length_a   1.000
_cell.length_b   1.000
_cell.length_c   1.000
_cell.angle_alpha   90.00
_cell.angle_beta   90.00
_cell.angle_gamma   90.00
#
_symmetry.space_group_name_H-M   'P 1'
#
loop_
_entity.id
_entity.type
_entity.pdbx_description
1 polymer ?
#
loop_
_entity_poly.entity_id
_entity_poly.type
_entity_poly.pdbx_seq_one_letter_code
_entity_poly.pdbx_strand_id
1 'polypeptide(L)'
;MGRGNQADINPEPETQSGRWQDRFWPLWPLVPIYPYSKRRTLRKEIIKNQIWTFEQLQGILYVIVPVRMTVIKLKEGGLLVYAPVAPTKECLRLMQELVDKHGSVKYIIMPTASGIEHKAFAGPFARKFPTAQIFVVPGQWSFPVKLPLSWLGLPGRRTQILPVDGSQTPFADEFDYKILGPVDLGPGPFAEVAFLHKRTQTLLVTDVVVSVSDKPPEILEQEPYPMLYHAKDDASEVVEDTPATRRKGWQRIALFAFFFRPSALEVTGWGQSFRDAWQAPDRSSKAYFGLFPVRWRSDWKDSFDALRGGGRLFVAPILQKLVLNRGPKIVIDWANQVAEWKFQQIIPCHLDAPVKTTPQQFRAAFRFLEQQPIQKKRDRQPDLPIEDFGFLNRFDEVLIKGRITPPPKEKV
;
A
#
# COMPACT_ATOMS: atom_id res chain seq x y z
N MET A 1 -19.87 64.18 -15.46
CA MET A 1 -18.65 63.34 -15.39
C MET A 1 -18.87 62.27 -14.33
N GLY A 2 -18.64 61.01 -14.66
CA GLY A 2 -18.61 59.91 -13.69
C GLY A 2 -19.85 59.02 -13.65
N ARG A 3 -19.80 57.90 -14.39
CA ARG A 3 -20.33 56.61 -13.93
C ARG A 3 -19.32 55.54 -14.34
N GLY A 4 -18.49 55.14 -13.39
CA GLY A 4 -17.58 54.01 -13.53
C GLY A 4 -18.36 52.71 -13.37
N ASN A 5 -18.12 51.76 -14.27
CA ASN A 5 -18.55 50.37 -14.13
C ASN A 5 -17.78 49.72 -12.98
N GLN A 6 -18.49 49.28 -11.94
CA GLN A 6 -18.03 48.19 -11.08
C GLN A 6 -18.37 46.89 -11.80
N ALA A 7 -17.35 46.25 -12.37
CA ALA A 7 -17.44 44.86 -12.77
C ALA A 7 -17.12 44.00 -11.54
N ASP A 8 -18.08 43.17 -11.15
CA ASP A 8 -17.92 42.10 -10.18
C ASP A 8 -16.77 41.17 -10.57
N ILE A 9 -15.74 41.14 -9.74
CA ILE A 9 -14.63 40.20 -9.86
C ILE A 9 -15.06 38.93 -9.12
N ASN A 10 -15.59 37.96 -9.87
CA ASN A 10 -15.65 36.57 -9.40
C ASN A 10 -14.21 36.06 -9.28
N PRO A 11 -13.78 35.49 -8.13
CA PRO A 11 -12.49 34.81 -8.07
C PRO A 11 -12.53 33.55 -8.92
N GLU A 12 -11.63 33.47 -9.89
CA GLU A 12 -11.37 32.27 -10.69
C GLU A 12 -11.03 31.05 -9.80
N PRO A 13 -11.37 29.82 -10.23
CA PRO A 13 -11.01 28.62 -9.50
C PRO A 13 -9.48 28.44 -9.52
N GLU A 14 -8.86 28.38 -8.34
CA GLU A 14 -7.43 28.08 -8.17
C GLU A 14 -7.06 26.81 -8.95
N THR A 15 -6.24 26.99 -9.97
CA THR A 15 -5.70 25.92 -10.81
C THR A 15 -4.71 25.07 -10.00
N GLN A 16 -5.15 23.91 -9.51
CA GLN A 16 -4.29 22.87 -8.93
C GLN A 16 -3.39 22.16 -9.99
N SER A 17 -2.88 22.87 -10.99
CA SER A 17 -1.84 22.35 -11.87
C SER A 17 -0.46 22.63 -11.26
N GLY A 18 -0.09 21.86 -10.24
CA GLY A 18 1.28 21.88 -9.70
C GLY A 18 2.30 21.67 -10.83
N ARG A 19 3.34 22.52 -10.89
CA ARG A 19 4.37 22.46 -11.93
C ARG A 19 4.97 21.06 -11.95
N TRP A 20 5.17 20.48 -13.14
CA TRP A 20 5.78 19.14 -13.33
C TRP A 20 7.07 18.92 -12.51
N GLN A 21 7.85 19.98 -12.33
CA GLN A 21 9.10 20.00 -11.55
C GLN A 21 8.89 19.66 -10.07
N ASP A 22 7.70 19.90 -9.51
CA ASP A 22 7.41 19.67 -8.10
C ASP A 22 7.15 18.20 -7.78
N ARG A 23 6.87 17.38 -8.80
CA ARG A 23 6.62 15.94 -8.69
C ARG A 23 7.87 15.09 -8.91
N PHE A 24 8.99 15.73 -9.22
CA PHE A 24 10.23 15.03 -9.53
C PHE A 24 10.83 14.38 -8.27
N TRP A 25 11.06 13.07 -8.35
CA TRP A 25 11.74 12.26 -7.34
C TRP A 25 13.09 11.78 -7.86
N PRO A 26 14.23 12.36 -7.42
CA PRO A 26 15.54 12.05 -8.00
C PRO A 26 16.09 10.66 -7.63
N LEU A 27 15.68 10.10 -6.49
CA LEU A 27 16.18 8.80 -6.01
C LEU A 27 15.37 7.61 -6.52
N TRP A 28 14.56 7.80 -7.57
CA TRP A 28 13.82 6.73 -8.21
C TRP A 28 14.68 5.55 -8.70
N PRO A 29 15.98 5.70 -9.07
CA PRO A 29 16.79 4.54 -9.46
C PRO A 29 17.04 3.54 -8.31
N LEU A 30 16.89 3.95 -7.04
CA LEU A 30 17.05 3.05 -5.89
C LEU A 30 15.94 1.99 -5.83
N VAL A 31 14.72 2.38 -6.21
CA VAL A 31 13.56 1.49 -6.31
C VAL A 31 12.85 1.84 -7.62
N PRO A 32 13.30 1.27 -8.76
CA PRO A 32 12.91 1.69 -10.10
C PRO A 32 11.53 1.16 -10.50
N ILE A 33 10.53 1.52 -9.72
CA ILE A 33 9.12 1.16 -9.92
C ILE A 33 8.35 2.39 -10.41
N TYR A 34 7.28 2.15 -11.18
CA TYR A 34 6.36 3.18 -11.64
C TYR A 34 5.87 4.02 -10.44
N PRO A 35 5.67 5.35 -10.55
CA PRO A 35 5.84 6.20 -11.73
C PRO A 35 7.28 6.72 -11.90
N TYR A 36 8.27 5.99 -11.40
CA TYR A 36 9.69 6.34 -11.46
C TYR A 36 9.96 7.70 -10.82
N SER A 37 10.41 8.66 -11.61
CA SER A 37 10.69 10.02 -11.17
C SER A 37 9.44 10.89 -10.99
N LYS A 38 8.26 10.46 -11.45
CA LYS A 38 7.06 11.31 -11.56
C LYS A 38 6.06 11.01 -10.45
N ARG A 39 6.40 11.35 -9.21
CA ARG A 39 5.58 11.02 -8.04
C ARG A 39 4.65 12.16 -7.64
N ARG A 40 3.43 12.13 -8.20
CA ARG A 40 2.33 12.99 -7.75
C ARG A 40 1.87 12.58 -6.35
N THR A 41 1.50 13.56 -5.53
CA THR A 41 1.01 13.39 -4.17
C THR A 41 -0.43 13.88 -4.06
N LEU A 42 -1.33 13.00 -3.65
CA LEU A 42 -2.72 13.34 -3.33
C LEU A 42 -2.90 13.41 -1.81
N ARG A 43 -3.20 14.60 -1.27
CA ARG A 43 -3.54 14.77 0.15
C ARG A 43 -5.05 14.67 0.35
N LYS A 44 -5.49 13.90 1.34
CA LYS A 44 -6.88 13.83 1.81
C LYS A 44 -6.95 14.11 3.31
N GLU A 45 -7.96 14.85 3.75
CA GLU A 45 -8.29 14.97 5.17
C GLU A 45 -9.29 13.88 5.53
N ILE A 46 -8.86 12.93 6.36
CA ILE A 46 -9.67 11.78 6.77
C ILE A 46 -10.52 12.12 7.99
N ILE A 47 -9.92 12.85 8.94
CA ILE A 47 -10.62 13.38 10.09
C ILE A 47 -10.25 14.85 10.21
N LYS A 48 -11.29 15.69 10.19
CA LYS A 48 -11.17 17.15 10.21
C LYS A 48 -10.19 17.63 11.29
N ASN A 49 -9.18 18.39 10.87
CA ASN A 49 -8.11 18.96 11.69
C ASN A 49 -7.34 17.93 12.57
N GLN A 50 -7.33 16.65 12.20
CA GLN A 50 -6.72 15.60 13.02
C GLN A 50 -5.88 14.59 12.24
N ILE A 51 -6.40 14.06 11.12
CA ILE A 51 -5.73 13.00 10.35
C ILE A 51 -5.80 13.33 8.87
N TRP A 52 -4.65 13.28 8.21
CA TRP A 52 -4.51 13.42 6.76
C TRP A 52 -3.75 12.24 6.18
N THR A 53 -4.05 11.88 4.94
CA THR A 53 -3.31 10.89 4.19
C THR A 53 -2.69 11.53 2.96
N PHE A 54 -1.51 11.05 2.58
CA PHE A 54 -0.75 11.48 1.41
C PHE A 54 -0.47 10.23 0.58
N GLU A 55 -1.07 10.16 -0.59
CA GLU A 55 -0.96 9.01 -1.48
C GLU A 55 -0.03 9.32 -2.64
N GLN A 56 0.78 8.34 -3.02
CA GLN A 56 1.54 8.31 -4.27
C GLN A 56 1.30 6.97 -4.96
N LEU A 57 1.59 6.87 -6.27
CA LEU A 57 1.50 5.60 -6.99
C LEU A 57 2.78 4.78 -6.82
N GLN A 58 2.62 3.46 -6.88
CA GLN A 58 3.70 2.52 -7.05
C GLN A 58 3.27 1.34 -7.93
N GLY A 59 4.18 0.75 -8.69
CA GLY A 59 3.86 -0.48 -9.42
C GLY A 59 4.92 -0.96 -10.40
N ILE A 60 4.72 -2.17 -10.92
CA ILE A 60 5.57 -2.82 -11.92
C ILE A 60 4.65 -3.33 -13.04
N LEU A 61 5.06 -3.22 -14.30
CA LEU A 61 4.25 -3.63 -15.47
C LEU A 61 2.83 -3.01 -15.48
N TYR A 62 2.71 -1.73 -15.08
CA TYR A 62 1.44 -1.02 -14.91
C TYR A 62 0.45 -1.64 -13.91
N VAL A 63 0.86 -2.65 -13.14
CA VAL A 63 0.13 -3.12 -11.96
C VAL A 63 0.38 -2.11 -10.85
N ILE A 64 -0.40 -1.02 -10.85
CA ILE A 64 -0.18 0.14 -9.99
C ILE A 64 -1.19 0.20 -8.85
N VAL A 65 -0.70 0.46 -7.64
CA VAL A 65 -1.50 0.62 -6.43
C VAL A 65 -1.05 1.87 -5.67
N PRO A 66 -1.91 2.50 -4.87
CA PRO A 66 -1.49 3.61 -4.03
C PRO A 66 -0.58 3.12 -2.89
N VAL A 67 0.43 3.91 -2.56
CA VAL A 67 1.23 3.85 -1.32
C VAL A 67 0.94 5.11 -0.51
N ARG A 68 0.74 4.94 0.81
CA ARG A 68 0.15 5.99 1.66
C ARG A 68 0.98 6.28 2.90
N MET A 69 1.22 7.56 3.10
CA MET A 69 1.67 8.17 4.34
C MET A 69 0.46 8.73 5.10
N THR A 70 0.43 8.55 6.42
CA THR A 70 -0.59 9.14 7.30
C THR A 70 0.06 10.17 8.22
N VAL A 71 -0.57 11.33 8.36
CA VAL A 71 -0.12 12.45 9.19
C VAL A 71 -1.17 12.72 10.25
N ILE A 72 -0.76 12.77 11.51
CA ILE A 72 -1.67 12.90 12.66
C ILE A 72 -1.24 14.09 13.51
N LYS A 73 -2.21 14.93 13.88
CA LYS A 73 -2.02 16.04 14.80
C LYS A 73 -1.95 15.56 16.25
N LEU A 74 -0.84 15.90 16.91
CA LEU A 74 -0.60 15.67 18.33
C LEU A 74 -1.35 16.68 19.21
N LYS A 75 -1.74 16.27 20.42
CA LYS A 75 -2.45 17.10 21.41
C LYS A 75 -1.61 18.28 21.88
N GLU A 76 -0.32 18.04 22.14
CA GLU A 76 0.63 19.07 22.61
C GLU A 76 1.19 19.95 21.48
N GLY A 77 0.70 19.75 20.25
CA GLY A 77 1.19 20.43 19.06
C GLY A 77 2.29 19.66 18.34
N GLY A 78 2.32 19.87 17.03
CA GLY A 78 3.15 19.11 16.09
C GLY A 78 2.42 17.94 15.45
N LEU A 79 3.18 17.20 14.65
CA LEU A 79 2.67 16.13 13.80
C LEU A 79 3.45 14.83 14.02
N LEU A 80 2.75 13.71 14.00
CA LEU A 80 3.30 12.37 13.81
C LEU A 80 3.08 11.95 12.35
N VAL A 81 4.11 11.43 11.71
CA VAL A 81 4.06 10.90 10.35
C VAL A 81 4.27 9.39 10.40
N TYR A 82 3.35 8.62 9.83
CA TYR A 82 3.39 7.17 9.72
C TYR A 82 3.57 6.76 8.25
N ALA A 83 4.53 5.87 7.97
CA ALA A 83 4.87 5.36 6.63
C ALA A 83 5.15 6.47 5.59
N PRO A 84 6.25 7.23 5.71
CA PRO A 84 6.53 8.33 4.79
C PRO A 84 6.54 7.93 3.31
N VAL A 85 6.00 8.79 2.45
CA VAL A 85 6.10 8.69 0.99
C VAL A 85 7.23 9.57 0.46
N ALA A 86 7.52 9.51 -0.84
CA ALA A 86 8.63 10.27 -1.42
C ALA A 86 8.45 11.78 -1.15
N PRO A 87 9.44 12.47 -0.54
CA PRO A 87 9.37 13.90 -0.22
C PRO A 87 9.63 14.76 -1.47
N THR A 88 8.77 14.65 -2.48
CA THR A 88 8.76 15.56 -3.63
C THR A 88 8.43 16.99 -3.17
N LYS A 89 8.72 18.00 -3.98
CA LYS A 89 8.39 19.39 -3.58
C LYS A 89 6.89 19.57 -3.38
N GLU A 90 6.07 18.89 -4.18
CA GLU A 90 4.61 18.87 -4.02
C GLU A 90 4.20 18.28 -2.66
N CYS A 91 4.77 17.14 -2.27
CA CYS A 91 4.54 16.53 -0.96
C CYS A 91 4.97 17.46 0.18
N LEU A 92 6.15 18.06 0.07
CA LEU A 92 6.70 18.95 1.10
C LEU A 92 5.90 20.25 1.24
N ARG A 93 5.39 20.82 0.16
CA ARG A 93 4.51 21.99 0.20
C ARG A 93 3.20 21.66 0.93
N LEU A 94 2.57 20.53 0.61
CA LEU A 94 1.36 20.06 1.28
C LEU A 94 1.60 19.72 2.77
N MET A 95 2.79 19.23 3.12
CA MET A 95 3.22 19.05 4.51
C MET A 95 3.43 20.39 5.21
N GLN A 96 4.01 21.38 4.54
CA GLN A 96 4.27 22.70 5.10
C GLN A 96 2.98 23.39 5.55
N GLU A 97 1.90 23.29 4.77
CA GLU A 97 0.57 23.79 5.14
C GLU A 97 0.08 23.20 6.48
N LEU A 98 0.36 21.93 6.75
CA LEU A 98 0.02 21.29 8.02
C LEU A 98 0.96 21.74 9.14
N VAL A 99 2.26 21.88 8.84
CA VAL A 99 3.27 22.34 9.80
C VAL A 99 2.98 23.77 10.28
N ASP A 100 2.62 24.67 9.36
CA ASP A 100 2.29 26.07 9.66
C ASP A 100 1.09 26.17 10.61
N LYS A 101 0.11 25.29 10.45
CA LYS A 101 -1.14 25.30 11.23
C LYS A 101 -1.07 24.51 12.53
N HIS A 102 -0.30 23.42 12.56
CA HIS A 102 -0.36 22.44 13.65
C HIS A 102 0.97 22.25 14.38
N GLY A 103 2.07 22.82 13.90
CA GLY A 103 3.40 22.69 14.47
C GLY A 103 4.27 21.69 13.71
N SER A 104 5.56 21.66 14.06
CA SER A 104 6.57 20.83 13.39
C SER A 104 6.29 19.33 13.49
N VAL A 105 6.82 18.57 12.52
CA VAL A 105 6.86 17.10 12.60
C VAL A 105 7.75 16.70 13.77
N LYS A 106 7.17 16.03 14.76
CA LYS A 106 7.84 15.56 15.98
C LYS A 106 8.34 14.13 15.83
N TYR A 107 7.53 13.28 15.22
CA TYR A 107 7.78 11.84 15.13
C TYR A 107 7.57 11.32 13.71
N ILE A 108 8.47 10.45 13.26
CA ILE A 108 8.37 9.74 11.98
C ILE A 108 8.46 8.25 12.27
N ILE A 109 7.43 7.50 11.93
CA ILE A 109 7.34 6.05 12.12
C ILE A 109 7.60 5.36 10.79
N MET A 110 8.65 4.53 10.73
CA MET A 110 8.88 3.58 9.64
C MET A 110 8.35 2.21 10.07
N PRO A 111 7.17 1.80 9.57
CA PRO A 111 6.39 0.79 10.27
C PRO A 111 6.66 -0.64 9.81
N THR A 112 7.49 -0.87 8.79
CA THR A 112 7.80 -2.21 8.27
C THR A 112 9.32 -2.43 8.18
N ALA A 113 9.75 -3.68 8.39
CA ALA A 113 11.12 -4.13 8.21
C ALA A 113 11.43 -4.63 6.80
N SER A 114 10.39 -4.98 6.03
CA SER A 114 10.53 -5.74 4.77
C SER A 114 9.99 -5.01 3.54
N GLY A 115 9.03 -4.09 3.68
CA GLY A 115 8.48 -3.32 2.56
C GLY A 115 9.46 -2.27 2.05
N ILE A 116 10.24 -2.62 1.01
CA ILE A 116 11.28 -1.75 0.45
C ILE A 116 10.72 -0.40 -0.04
N GLU A 117 9.51 -0.43 -0.57
CA GLU A 117 8.74 0.72 -1.03
C GLU A 117 8.40 1.71 0.09
N HIS A 118 8.22 1.24 1.32
CA HIS A 118 8.03 2.12 2.48
C HIS A 118 9.37 2.58 3.05
N LYS A 119 10.38 1.71 3.03
CA LYS A 119 11.72 1.98 3.58
C LYS A 119 12.49 3.03 2.78
N ALA A 120 12.40 2.99 1.45
CA ALA A 120 13.16 3.84 0.55
C ALA A 120 12.89 5.35 0.75
N PHE A 121 11.71 5.70 1.27
CA PHE A 121 11.31 7.09 1.48
C PHE A 121 11.59 7.60 2.90
N ALA A 122 11.67 6.72 3.89
CA ALA A 122 11.80 7.10 5.30
C ALA A 122 13.05 7.98 5.57
N GLY A 123 14.23 7.56 5.12
CA GLY A 123 15.47 8.33 5.28
C GLY A 123 15.43 9.70 4.59
N PRO A 124 15.16 9.77 3.27
CA PRO A 124 15.01 11.03 2.56
C PRO A 124 13.96 11.98 3.15
N PHE A 125 12.80 11.46 3.56
CA PHE A 125 11.74 12.25 4.19
C PHE A 125 12.22 12.81 5.54
N ALA A 126 12.83 11.96 6.38
CA ALA A 126 13.34 12.38 7.67
C ALA A 126 14.38 13.50 7.57
N ARG A 127 15.22 13.54 6.52
CA ARG A 127 16.19 14.64 6.30
C ARG A 127 15.52 16.00 6.03
N LYS A 128 14.26 16.02 5.59
CA LYS A 128 13.49 17.26 5.40
C LYS A 128 12.91 17.81 6.70
N PHE A 129 12.84 16.99 7.74
CA PHE A 129 12.36 17.37 9.08
C PHE A 129 13.46 17.07 10.11
N PRO A 130 14.49 17.95 10.24
CA PRO A 130 15.72 17.65 10.97
C PRO A 130 15.53 17.49 12.49
N THR A 131 14.45 18.05 13.05
CA THR A 131 14.12 17.99 14.48
C THR A 131 13.26 16.79 14.86
N ALA A 132 12.70 16.07 13.88
CA ALA A 132 11.84 14.93 14.14
C ALA A 132 12.65 13.74 14.67
N GLN A 133 12.15 13.05 15.71
CA GLN A 133 12.65 11.75 16.10
C GLN A 133 12.07 10.67 15.19
N ILE A 134 12.89 9.68 14.85
CA ILE A 134 12.52 8.62 13.92
C ILE A 134 12.45 7.32 14.70
N PHE A 135 11.35 6.59 14.54
CA PHE A 135 11.12 5.31 15.16
C PHE A 135 10.93 4.25 14.08
N VAL A 136 11.69 3.17 14.17
CA VAL A 136 11.65 2.07 13.19
C VAL A 136 11.18 0.81 13.87
N VAL A 137 10.36 0.01 13.20
CA VAL A 137 10.02 -1.33 13.69
C VAL A 137 11.32 -2.17 13.84
N PRO A 138 11.46 -3.00 14.88
CA PRO A 138 12.62 -3.88 15.04
C PRO A 138 12.79 -4.85 13.87
N GLY A 139 13.99 -5.43 13.77
CA GLY A 139 14.29 -6.42 12.72
C GLY A 139 14.64 -5.82 11.37
N GLN A 140 14.99 -4.53 11.30
CA GLN A 140 15.45 -3.90 10.05
C GLN A 140 16.66 -4.64 9.45
N TRP A 141 16.61 -4.86 8.14
CA TRP A 141 17.65 -5.55 7.40
C TRP A 141 17.83 -4.97 5.99
N SER A 142 18.93 -5.36 5.35
CA SER A 142 19.27 -5.10 3.96
C SER A 142 19.90 -6.35 3.35
N PHE A 143 19.86 -6.42 2.01
CA PHE A 143 20.38 -7.52 1.22
C PHE A 143 21.35 -6.98 0.15
N PRO A 144 22.43 -7.72 -0.21
CA PRO A 144 22.84 -9.02 0.32
C PRO A 144 23.55 -8.96 1.68
N VAL A 145 23.94 -7.77 2.14
CA VAL A 145 24.65 -7.56 3.40
C VAL A 145 23.77 -6.76 4.37
N LYS A 146 23.82 -7.11 5.66
CA LYS A 146 23.14 -6.37 6.74
C LYS A 146 23.92 -5.09 7.04
N LEU A 147 23.40 -3.95 6.59
CA LEU A 147 24.00 -2.64 6.76
C LEU A 147 23.37 -1.89 7.94
N PRO A 148 24.14 -1.06 8.65
CA PRO A 148 23.59 -0.14 9.64
C PRO A 148 22.53 0.79 9.03
N LEU A 149 21.50 1.15 9.81
CA LEU A 149 20.43 2.05 9.38
C LEU A 149 20.95 3.40 8.87
N SER A 150 22.05 3.90 9.44
CA SER A 150 22.70 5.13 8.99
C SER A 150 23.21 5.05 7.55
N TRP A 151 23.67 3.88 7.12
CA TRP A 151 24.14 3.63 5.76
C TRP A 151 22.98 3.45 4.79
N LEU A 152 21.82 3.00 5.29
CA LEU A 152 20.54 2.98 4.56
C LEU A 152 19.88 4.38 4.48
N GLY A 153 20.57 5.41 4.97
CA GLY A 153 20.17 6.80 4.84
C GLY A 153 19.29 7.34 5.97
N LEU A 154 19.07 6.57 7.04
CA LEU A 154 18.37 7.06 8.22
C LEU A 154 19.30 7.91 9.10
N PRO A 155 18.87 9.10 9.57
CA PRO A 155 19.64 9.94 10.50
C PRO A 155 20.00 9.23 11.83
N GLY A 156 21.23 8.73 11.94
CA GLY A 156 21.65 7.84 13.03
C GLY A 156 21.41 8.37 14.46
N ARG A 157 21.75 9.63 14.75
CA ARG A 157 21.62 10.22 16.11
C ARG A 157 20.19 10.38 16.62
N ARG A 158 19.19 10.28 15.75
CA ARG A 158 17.77 10.51 16.06
C ARG A 158 16.87 9.40 15.53
N THR A 159 17.46 8.26 15.16
CA THR A 159 16.73 7.04 14.77
C THR A 159 16.80 6.04 15.91
N GLN A 160 15.64 5.60 16.36
CA GLN A 160 15.45 4.68 17.46
C GLN A 160 14.66 3.46 16.98
N ILE A 161 14.95 2.30 17.53
CA ILE A 161 14.08 1.13 17.37
C ILE A 161 12.86 1.35 18.27
N LEU A 162 11.66 1.07 17.77
CA LEU A 162 10.46 1.08 18.60
C LEU A 162 10.63 0.10 19.76
N PRO A 163 10.50 0.56 21.03
CA PRO A 163 10.56 -0.35 22.17
C PRO A 163 9.38 -1.33 22.11
N VAL A 164 9.54 -2.51 22.69
CA VAL A 164 8.43 -3.48 22.78
C VAL A 164 7.33 -2.94 23.70
N ASP A 165 7.74 -2.28 24.77
CA ASP A 165 6.85 -1.57 25.69
C ASP A 165 6.54 -0.16 25.16
N GLY A 166 5.30 0.01 24.68
CA GLY A 166 4.85 1.26 24.09
C GLY A 166 4.85 2.45 25.05
N SER A 167 4.75 2.22 26.37
CA SER A 167 4.76 3.32 27.35
C SER A 167 6.11 4.03 27.45
N GLN A 168 7.16 3.47 26.87
CA GLN A 168 8.50 4.07 26.82
C GLN A 168 8.65 5.08 25.67
N THR A 169 7.62 5.23 24.84
CA THR A 169 7.66 6.19 23.73
C THR A 169 7.14 7.56 24.13
N PRO A 170 7.66 8.65 23.53
CA PRO A 170 7.24 10.01 23.88
C PRO A 170 5.82 10.36 23.41
N PHE A 171 5.12 9.44 22.74
CA PHE A 171 3.76 9.60 22.23
C PHE A 171 2.78 8.56 22.82
N ALA A 172 3.17 7.88 23.91
CA ALA A 172 2.39 6.83 24.55
C ALA A 172 1.01 7.30 25.05
N ASP A 173 0.87 8.57 25.42
CA ASP A 173 -0.41 9.12 25.89
C ASP A 173 -1.48 9.20 24.79
N GLU A 174 -1.05 9.31 23.53
CA GLU A 174 -1.93 9.47 22.38
C GLU A 174 -2.06 8.20 21.52
N PHE A 175 -1.07 7.31 21.60
CA PHE A 175 -1.00 6.11 20.78
C PHE A 175 -0.71 4.85 21.60
N ASP A 176 -1.37 3.75 21.22
CA ASP A 176 -0.90 2.40 21.54
C ASP A 176 -0.35 1.76 20.27
N TYR A 177 0.59 0.83 20.39
CA TYR A 177 1.03 0.04 19.26
C TYR A 177 1.38 -1.40 19.62
N LYS A 178 1.34 -2.29 18.63
CA LYS A 178 1.74 -3.70 18.73
C LYS A 178 2.59 -4.05 17.53
N ILE A 179 3.77 -4.59 17.80
CA ILE A 179 4.72 -5.01 16.78
C ILE A 179 4.43 -6.46 16.39
N LEU A 180 4.16 -6.70 15.12
CA LEU A 180 4.11 -8.02 14.52
C LEU A 180 5.53 -8.47 14.13
N GLY A 181 5.85 -9.70 14.48
CA GLY A 181 7.09 -10.37 14.09
C GLY A 181 8.11 -10.47 15.24
N PRO A 182 9.33 -10.91 14.94
CA PRO A 182 9.81 -11.26 13.59
C PRO A 182 9.17 -12.55 13.07
N VAL A 183 8.75 -12.54 11.80
CA VAL A 183 8.45 -13.75 11.03
C VAL A 183 9.64 -14.01 10.12
N ASP A 184 10.27 -15.18 10.26
CA ASP A 184 11.46 -15.52 9.48
C ASP A 184 11.12 -15.86 8.03
N LEU A 185 11.76 -15.16 7.09
CA LEU A 185 11.64 -15.41 5.65
C LEU A 185 12.96 -15.90 5.01
N GLY A 186 14.02 -16.14 5.79
CA GLY A 186 15.34 -16.50 5.29
C GLY A 186 16.27 -15.28 5.15
N PRO A 187 16.24 -14.52 4.03
CA PRO A 187 17.15 -13.37 3.83
C PRO A 187 17.00 -12.27 4.89
N GLY A 188 15.82 -12.16 5.48
CA GLY A 188 15.55 -11.31 6.64
C GLY A 188 14.12 -11.46 7.14
N PRO A 189 13.79 -10.88 8.30
CA PRO A 189 12.48 -11.03 8.89
C PRO A 189 11.44 -10.11 8.24
N PHE A 190 10.19 -10.57 8.24
CA PHE A 190 9.03 -9.71 8.15
C PHE A 190 8.67 -9.21 9.55
N ALA A 191 8.48 -7.89 9.67
CA ALA A 191 7.92 -7.26 10.85
C ALA A 191 7.15 -6.02 10.40
N GLU A 192 6.02 -5.75 11.06
CA GLU A 192 5.35 -4.45 10.96
C GLU A 192 4.82 -4.00 12.32
N VAL A 193 4.35 -2.76 12.43
CA VAL A 193 3.72 -2.26 13.66
C VAL A 193 2.34 -1.69 13.37
N ALA A 194 1.33 -2.13 14.11
CA ALA A 194 0.02 -1.50 14.10
C ALA A 194 -0.03 -0.39 15.16
N PHE A 195 -0.53 0.79 14.79
CA PHE A 195 -0.65 1.96 15.66
C PHE A 195 -2.13 2.32 15.85
N LEU A 196 -2.60 2.39 17.09
CA LEU A 196 -3.90 2.94 17.44
C LEU A 196 -3.76 4.39 17.85
N HIS A 197 -4.38 5.31 17.11
CA HIS A 197 -4.60 6.67 17.61
C HIS A 197 -5.83 6.68 18.51
N LYS A 198 -5.61 6.79 19.83
CA LYS A 198 -6.63 6.59 20.88
C LYS A 198 -7.84 7.50 20.70
N ARG A 199 -7.57 8.80 20.50
CA ARG A 199 -8.60 9.85 20.44
C ARG A 199 -9.61 9.63 19.31
N THR A 200 -9.15 9.16 18.15
CA THR A 200 -10.01 8.98 16.98
C THR A 200 -10.38 7.52 16.72
N GLN A 201 -9.97 6.61 17.60
CA GLN A 201 -10.24 5.17 17.46
C GLN A 201 -9.87 4.66 16.07
N THR A 202 -8.72 5.09 15.57
CA THR A 202 -8.23 4.83 14.20
C THR A 202 -6.99 3.98 14.29
N LEU A 203 -7.03 2.81 13.67
CA LEU A 203 -5.89 1.90 13.58
C LEU A 203 -5.14 2.17 12.28
N LEU A 204 -3.82 2.31 12.36
CA LEU A 204 -2.91 2.37 11.24
C LEU A 204 -2.23 1.01 11.13
N VAL A 205 -2.16 0.50 9.91
CA VAL A 205 -1.46 -0.76 9.57
C VAL A 205 -0.69 -0.54 8.29
N THR A 206 0.33 -1.36 8.04
CA THR A 206 1.11 -1.25 6.80
C THR A 206 0.48 -2.12 5.72
N ASP A 207 0.90 -3.38 5.63
CA ASP A 207 0.58 -4.28 4.52
C ASP A 207 -0.26 -5.49 4.96
N VAL A 208 -0.28 -5.79 6.27
CA VAL A 208 -0.92 -7.00 6.83
C VAL A 208 -2.39 -7.16 6.48
N VAL A 209 -3.17 -6.07 6.46
CA VAL A 209 -4.59 -6.11 6.08
C VAL A 209 -4.91 -4.97 5.13
N VAL A 210 -5.78 -5.27 4.18
CA VAL A 210 -6.18 -4.35 3.12
C VAL A 210 -7.66 -4.54 2.81
N SER A 211 -8.22 -3.55 2.12
CA SER A 211 -9.53 -3.64 1.47
C SER A 211 -9.41 -3.13 0.03
N VAL A 212 -10.28 -3.64 -0.84
CA VAL A 212 -10.31 -3.30 -2.27
C VAL A 212 -11.65 -2.66 -2.60
N SER A 213 -11.60 -1.44 -3.14
CA SER A 213 -12.77 -0.75 -3.66
C SER A 213 -13.19 -1.32 -5.01
N ASP A 214 -14.50 -1.28 -5.31
CA ASP A 214 -15.03 -1.62 -6.64
C ASP A 214 -14.60 -0.61 -7.71
N LYS A 215 -14.31 0.63 -7.29
CA LYS A 215 -13.85 1.75 -8.11
C LYS A 215 -12.35 1.98 -7.97
N PRO A 216 -11.71 2.53 -9.00
CA PRO A 216 -10.32 2.97 -8.90
C PRO A 216 -10.11 3.96 -7.74
N PRO A 217 -8.99 3.87 -7.00
CA PRO A 217 -8.58 4.93 -6.09
C PRO A 217 -8.41 6.24 -6.85
N GLU A 218 -8.79 7.36 -6.23
CA GLU A 218 -8.78 8.69 -6.86
C GLU A 218 -7.42 9.10 -7.46
N ILE A 219 -6.32 8.68 -6.85
CA ILE A 219 -4.98 8.96 -7.40
C ILE A 219 -4.72 8.22 -8.73
N LEU A 220 -5.36 7.08 -8.97
CA LEU A 220 -5.29 6.37 -10.26
C LEU A 220 -6.11 7.08 -11.34
N GLU A 221 -7.21 7.76 -10.99
CA GLU A 221 -8.02 8.53 -11.97
C GLU A 221 -7.22 9.66 -12.63
N GLN A 222 -6.14 10.09 -11.98
CA GLN A 222 -5.23 11.13 -12.48
C GLN A 222 -4.16 10.58 -13.43
N GLU A 223 -4.00 9.25 -13.50
CA GLU A 223 -3.07 8.53 -14.38
C GLU A 223 -3.82 7.32 -15.00
N PRO A 224 -4.74 7.54 -15.95
CA PRO A 224 -5.67 6.50 -16.40
C PRO A 224 -5.02 5.40 -17.24
N TYR A 225 -3.89 5.68 -17.88
CA TYR A 225 -3.30 4.79 -18.88
C TYR A 225 -2.98 3.37 -18.37
N PRO A 226 -2.36 3.16 -17.19
CA PRO A 226 -2.20 1.83 -16.61
C PRO A 226 -3.51 1.04 -16.51
N MET A 227 -4.62 1.69 -16.14
CA MET A 227 -5.93 1.03 -16.10
C MET A 227 -6.40 0.67 -17.51
N LEU A 228 -6.29 1.58 -18.48
CA LEU A 228 -6.65 1.30 -19.87
C LEU A 228 -5.82 0.14 -20.45
N TYR A 229 -4.53 0.09 -20.13
CA TYR A 229 -3.64 -0.99 -20.54
C TYR A 229 -4.10 -2.35 -19.98
N HIS A 230 -4.50 -2.40 -18.71
CA HIS A 230 -4.99 -3.63 -18.07
C HIS A 230 -6.46 -3.93 -18.35
N ALA A 231 -7.22 -3.01 -18.97
CA ALA A 231 -8.60 -3.26 -19.39
C ALA A 231 -8.70 -4.09 -20.68
N LYS A 232 -7.59 -4.21 -21.43
CA LYS A 232 -7.48 -5.07 -22.61
C LYS A 232 -7.70 -6.54 -22.27
N ASP A 233 -8.48 -7.22 -23.09
CA ASP A 233 -8.67 -8.68 -23.10
C ASP A 233 -7.50 -9.38 -23.80
N ASP A 234 -6.95 -8.78 -24.86
CA ASP A 234 -5.74 -9.20 -25.56
C ASP A 234 -4.98 -8.03 -26.21
N ALA A 235 -3.87 -8.31 -26.90
CA ALA A 235 -2.98 -7.30 -27.45
C ALA A 235 -3.58 -6.47 -28.59
N SER A 236 -4.63 -6.98 -29.27
CA SER A 236 -5.22 -6.35 -30.45
C SER A 236 -6.30 -5.32 -30.12
N GLU A 237 -6.82 -5.34 -28.89
CA GLU A 237 -7.94 -4.50 -28.47
C GLU A 237 -7.53 -3.02 -28.36
N VAL A 238 -8.29 -2.16 -29.05
CA VAL A 238 -8.27 -0.72 -28.85
C VAL A 238 -9.26 -0.38 -27.74
N VAL A 239 -8.77 0.25 -26.69
CA VAL A 239 -9.54 0.51 -25.48
C VAL A 239 -9.90 1.98 -25.38
N GLU A 240 -11.21 2.28 -25.38
CA GLU A 240 -11.72 3.64 -25.18
C GLU A 240 -11.66 4.05 -23.70
N ASP A 241 -11.28 5.30 -23.46
CA ASP A 241 -11.19 5.86 -22.12
C ASP A 241 -12.57 6.23 -21.57
N THR A 242 -13.20 5.28 -20.87
CA THR A 242 -14.47 5.48 -20.18
C THR A 242 -14.36 5.10 -18.69
N PRO A 243 -15.23 5.62 -17.81
CA PRO A 243 -15.26 5.21 -16.40
C PRO A 243 -15.45 3.69 -16.21
N ALA A 244 -16.20 3.04 -17.09
CA ALA A 244 -16.40 1.59 -17.06
C ALA A 244 -15.11 0.84 -17.42
N THR A 245 -14.40 1.30 -18.44
CA THR A 245 -13.11 0.75 -18.86
C THR A 245 -12.04 0.92 -17.78
N ARG A 246 -11.91 2.12 -17.20
CA ARG A 246 -10.97 2.36 -16.09
C ARG A 246 -11.25 1.44 -14.91
N ARG A 247 -12.53 1.24 -14.58
CA ARG A 247 -12.95 0.29 -13.55
C ARG A 247 -12.55 -1.14 -13.91
N LYS A 248 -12.81 -1.62 -15.14
CA LYS A 248 -12.37 -2.94 -15.62
C LYS A 248 -10.86 -3.12 -15.43
N GLY A 249 -10.07 -2.14 -15.87
CA GLY A 249 -8.62 -2.10 -15.72
C GLY A 249 -8.14 -2.15 -14.28
N TRP A 250 -8.73 -1.31 -13.40
CA TRP A 250 -8.43 -1.32 -11.97
C TRP A 250 -8.68 -2.68 -11.32
N GLN A 251 -9.82 -3.29 -11.60
CA GLN A 251 -10.20 -4.57 -11.01
C GLN A 251 -9.21 -5.68 -11.42
N ARG A 252 -8.74 -5.64 -12.67
CA ARG A 252 -7.68 -6.51 -13.19
C ARG A 252 -6.32 -6.23 -12.58
N ILE A 253 -5.96 -4.96 -12.40
CA ILE A 253 -4.75 -4.57 -11.64
C ILE A 253 -4.79 -5.12 -10.23
N ALA A 254 -5.94 -5.04 -9.54
CA ALA A 254 -6.08 -5.60 -8.19
C ALA A 254 -5.82 -7.11 -8.19
N LEU A 255 -6.43 -7.87 -9.10
CA LEU A 255 -6.18 -9.32 -9.23
C LEU A 255 -4.70 -9.63 -9.47
N PHE A 256 -4.05 -8.90 -10.38
CA PHE A 256 -2.61 -9.00 -10.61
C PHE A 256 -1.78 -8.69 -9.36
N ALA A 257 -2.10 -7.61 -8.66
CA ALA A 257 -1.36 -7.17 -7.48
C ALA A 257 -1.40 -8.22 -6.35
N PHE A 258 -2.48 -8.99 -6.25
CA PHE A 258 -2.68 -9.96 -5.18
C PHE A 258 -2.30 -11.40 -5.52
N PHE A 259 -2.39 -11.81 -6.78
CA PHE A 259 -2.14 -13.20 -7.19
C PHE A 259 -0.95 -13.36 -8.16
N PHE A 260 -0.45 -12.25 -8.73
CA PHE A 260 0.45 -12.18 -9.90
C PHE A 260 -0.10 -12.81 -11.18
N ARG A 261 -0.68 -14.00 -11.07
CA ARG A 261 -1.36 -14.72 -12.13
C ARG A 261 -2.60 -15.40 -11.54
N PRO A 262 -3.74 -14.70 -11.44
CA PRO A 262 -5.01 -15.33 -11.08
C PRO A 262 -5.39 -16.41 -12.12
N SER A 263 -6.28 -17.32 -11.76
CA SER A 263 -6.73 -18.43 -12.61
C SER A 263 -7.40 -17.95 -13.91
N ALA A 264 -8.08 -16.81 -13.86
CA ALA A 264 -8.70 -16.15 -15.00
C ALA A 264 -7.70 -15.45 -15.94
N LEU A 265 -6.40 -15.43 -15.62
CA LEU A 265 -5.33 -14.85 -16.43
C LEU A 265 -4.46 -15.93 -17.09
N GLU A 266 -4.58 -16.03 -18.40
CA GLU A 266 -3.77 -16.91 -19.22
C GLU A 266 -2.51 -16.18 -19.68
N VAL A 267 -1.35 -16.84 -19.64
CA VAL A 267 -0.10 -16.30 -20.16
C VAL A 267 0.12 -16.87 -21.55
N THR A 268 0.27 -16.00 -22.55
CA THR A 268 0.53 -16.42 -23.92
C THR A 268 1.99 -16.82 -24.09
N GLY A 269 2.26 -17.85 -24.90
CA GLY A 269 3.64 -18.23 -25.23
C GLY A 269 4.38 -17.10 -25.95
N TRP A 270 5.72 -17.05 -25.84
CA TRP A 270 6.54 -15.98 -26.43
C TRP A 270 6.32 -15.83 -27.94
N GLY A 271 6.28 -16.92 -28.70
CA GLY A 271 6.07 -16.88 -30.15
C GLY A 271 4.69 -16.35 -30.56
N GLN A 272 3.65 -16.51 -29.74
CA GLN A 272 2.35 -15.88 -29.97
C GLN A 272 2.39 -14.40 -29.57
N SER A 273 2.94 -14.10 -28.40
CA SER A 273 3.03 -12.73 -27.88
C SER A 273 3.79 -11.78 -28.82
N PHE A 274 4.86 -12.24 -29.48
CA PHE A 274 5.57 -11.45 -30.49
C PHE A 274 4.76 -11.24 -31.77
N ARG A 275 3.99 -12.25 -32.21
CA ARG A 275 3.10 -12.12 -33.37
C ARG A 275 1.98 -11.12 -33.08
N ASP A 276 1.35 -11.24 -31.91
CA ASP A 276 0.29 -10.34 -31.46
C ASP A 276 0.80 -8.91 -31.32
N ALA A 277 2.00 -8.72 -30.74
CA ALA A 277 2.62 -7.41 -30.61
C ALA A 277 2.90 -6.73 -31.96
N TRP A 278 3.23 -7.49 -33.01
CA TRP A 278 3.41 -6.94 -34.35
C TRP A 278 2.09 -6.42 -34.95
N GLN A 279 0.98 -7.08 -34.62
CA GLN A 279 -0.37 -6.73 -35.06
C GLN A 279 -1.07 -5.71 -34.15
N ALA A 280 -0.48 -5.39 -33.00
CA ALA A 280 -1.08 -4.49 -32.02
C ALA A 280 -1.28 -3.08 -32.60
N PRO A 281 -2.42 -2.42 -32.31
CA PRO A 281 -2.73 -1.09 -32.83
C PRO A 281 -1.84 0.01 -32.23
N ASP A 282 -1.36 -0.15 -30.99
CA ASP A 282 -0.41 0.77 -30.35
C ASP A 282 0.90 0.03 -30.05
N ARG A 283 1.95 0.43 -30.76
CA ARG A 283 3.32 -0.11 -30.63
C ARG A 283 4.30 0.92 -30.07
N SER A 284 3.79 1.96 -29.39
CA SER A 284 4.63 2.92 -28.70
C SER A 284 5.44 2.27 -27.58
N SER A 285 6.52 2.91 -27.15
CA SER A 285 7.29 2.48 -25.98
C SER A 285 6.43 2.43 -24.70
N LYS A 286 5.43 3.33 -24.61
CA LYS A 286 4.46 3.38 -23.51
C LYS A 286 3.59 2.11 -23.47
N ALA A 287 3.24 1.58 -24.63
CA ALA A 287 2.50 0.31 -24.79
C ALA A 287 3.41 -0.93 -24.84
N TYR A 288 4.66 -0.81 -24.38
CA TYR A 288 5.66 -1.87 -24.45
C TYR A 288 5.82 -2.46 -25.86
N PHE A 289 5.78 -1.60 -26.88
CA PHE A 289 5.90 -1.98 -28.29
C PHE A 289 4.81 -2.96 -28.77
N GLY A 290 3.63 -2.91 -28.15
CA GLY A 290 2.49 -3.79 -28.44
C GLY A 290 2.50 -5.07 -27.61
N LEU A 291 3.52 -5.31 -26.78
CA LEU A 291 3.62 -6.51 -25.97
C LEU A 291 2.53 -6.52 -24.89
N PHE A 292 1.64 -7.51 -24.95
CA PHE A 292 0.63 -7.79 -23.93
C PHE A 292 0.53 -9.31 -23.77
N PRO A 293 1.43 -9.95 -23.00
CA PRO A 293 1.66 -11.39 -23.04
C PRO A 293 0.65 -12.17 -22.16
N VAL A 294 -0.59 -11.67 -22.11
CA VAL A 294 -1.64 -12.22 -21.26
C VAL A 294 -2.99 -12.12 -21.96
N ARG A 295 -3.90 -13.02 -21.59
CA ARG A 295 -5.29 -13.02 -22.01
C ARG A 295 -6.20 -13.19 -20.80
N TRP A 296 -7.28 -12.42 -20.75
CA TRP A 296 -8.29 -12.55 -19.70
C TRP A 296 -9.44 -13.45 -20.14
N ARG A 297 -9.77 -14.45 -19.32
CA ARG A 297 -11.00 -15.23 -19.46
C ARG A 297 -12.21 -14.41 -19.03
N SER A 298 -13.40 -14.73 -19.52
CA SER A 298 -14.64 -14.00 -19.25
C SER A 298 -15.08 -14.00 -17.79
N ASP A 299 -14.66 -15.00 -17.00
CA ASP A 299 -14.98 -15.20 -15.58
C ASP A 299 -14.08 -14.41 -14.61
N TRP A 300 -13.15 -13.58 -15.12
CA TRP A 300 -12.26 -12.75 -14.29
C TRP A 300 -13.00 -11.89 -13.25
N LYS A 301 -14.26 -11.52 -13.55
CA LYS A 301 -15.07 -10.68 -12.69
C LYS A 301 -15.45 -11.40 -11.39
N ASP A 302 -15.69 -12.71 -11.45
CA ASP A 302 -16.01 -13.54 -10.29
C ASP A 302 -14.80 -13.62 -9.34
N SER A 303 -13.60 -13.80 -9.89
CA SER A 303 -12.34 -13.69 -9.12
C SER A 303 -12.22 -12.35 -8.41
N PHE A 304 -12.52 -11.24 -9.10
CA PHE A 304 -12.46 -9.91 -8.48
C PHE A 304 -13.49 -9.75 -7.37
N ASP A 305 -14.73 -10.21 -7.58
CA ASP A 305 -15.78 -10.09 -6.58
C ASP A 305 -15.49 -10.96 -5.34
N ALA A 306 -14.89 -12.15 -5.53
CA ALA A 306 -14.39 -12.99 -4.44
C ALA A 306 -13.21 -12.36 -3.69
N LEU A 307 -12.24 -11.78 -4.41
CA LEU A 307 -11.12 -11.03 -3.82
C LEU A 307 -11.65 -9.85 -2.98
N ARG A 308 -12.53 -9.03 -3.53
CA ARG A 308 -13.10 -7.85 -2.88
C ARG A 308 -13.97 -8.22 -1.69
N GLY A 309 -14.79 -9.26 -1.81
CA GLY A 309 -15.68 -9.74 -0.75
C GLY A 309 -16.54 -8.63 -0.14
N GLY A 310 -17.11 -7.74 -0.96
CA GLY A 310 -17.92 -6.61 -0.48
C GLY A 310 -17.14 -5.41 0.05
N GLY A 311 -15.81 -5.35 -0.09
CA GLY A 311 -14.96 -4.35 0.55
C GLY A 311 -14.56 -4.73 1.98
N ARG A 312 -14.61 -6.03 2.29
CA ARG A 312 -14.15 -6.56 3.58
C ARG A 312 -12.64 -6.39 3.72
N LEU A 313 -12.18 -6.37 4.97
CA LEU A 313 -10.78 -6.59 5.27
C LEU A 313 -10.37 -8.04 4.99
N PHE A 314 -9.19 -8.19 4.43
CA PHE A 314 -8.51 -9.48 4.29
C PHE A 314 -6.99 -9.26 4.35
N VAL A 315 -6.27 -10.31 4.72
CA VAL A 315 -4.82 -10.37 4.54
C VAL A 315 -4.53 -10.67 3.07
N ALA A 316 -3.63 -9.91 2.44
CA ALA A 316 -3.25 -10.11 1.03
C ALA A 316 -2.86 -11.58 0.75
N PRO A 317 -3.36 -12.25 -0.30
CA PRO A 317 -2.99 -13.64 -0.65
C PRO A 317 -1.49 -13.92 -0.66
N ILE A 318 -0.68 -12.99 -1.18
CA ILE A 318 0.79 -13.06 -1.16
C ILE A 318 1.32 -13.18 0.28
N LEU A 319 0.82 -12.36 1.20
CA LEU A 319 1.21 -12.43 2.61
C LEU A 319 0.71 -13.71 3.29
N GLN A 320 -0.51 -14.16 2.98
CA GLN A 320 -1.04 -15.41 3.51
C GLN A 320 -0.16 -16.60 3.13
N LYS A 321 0.27 -16.64 1.87
CA LYS A 321 0.95 -17.81 1.30
C LYS A 321 2.46 -17.79 1.48
N LEU A 322 3.10 -16.62 1.38
CA LEU A 322 4.57 -16.51 1.33
C LEU A 322 5.19 -15.95 2.62
N VAL A 323 4.38 -15.37 3.52
CA VAL A 323 4.90 -14.65 4.70
C VAL A 323 4.30 -15.17 6.00
N LEU A 324 3.03 -14.87 6.28
CA LEU A 324 2.45 -15.02 7.62
C LEU A 324 2.25 -16.48 8.03
N ASN A 325 2.14 -17.41 7.07
CA ASN A 325 2.10 -18.85 7.35
C ASN A 325 3.44 -19.44 7.83
N ARG A 326 4.54 -18.65 7.87
CA ARG A 326 5.81 -19.06 8.52
C ARG A 326 5.79 -18.82 10.03
N GLY A 327 4.83 -18.05 10.53
CA GLY A 327 4.69 -17.72 11.94
C GLY A 327 3.24 -17.65 12.43
N PRO A 328 2.40 -18.68 12.18
CA PRO A 328 0.96 -18.63 12.45
C PRO A 328 0.63 -18.22 13.88
N LYS A 329 1.29 -18.84 14.88
CA LYS A 329 1.10 -18.48 16.30
C LYS A 329 1.43 -17.02 16.60
N ILE A 330 2.60 -16.54 16.17
CA ILE A 330 3.03 -15.16 16.39
C ILE A 330 2.03 -14.17 15.76
N VAL A 331 1.57 -14.48 14.55
CA VAL A 331 0.63 -13.63 13.80
C VAL A 331 -0.74 -13.62 14.47
N ILE A 332 -1.26 -14.78 14.87
CA ILE A 332 -2.56 -14.89 15.55
C ILE A 332 -2.53 -14.23 16.93
N ASP A 333 -1.49 -14.46 17.73
CA ASP A 333 -1.33 -13.85 19.05
C ASP A 333 -1.24 -12.31 18.93
N TRP A 334 -0.52 -11.80 17.93
CA TRP A 334 -0.48 -10.37 17.64
C TRP A 334 -1.84 -9.83 17.18
N ALA A 335 -2.54 -10.53 16.29
CA ALA A 335 -3.85 -10.11 15.80
C ALA A 335 -4.90 -10.10 16.94
N ASN A 336 -4.82 -11.06 17.87
CA ASN A 336 -5.63 -11.07 19.09
C ASN A 336 -5.38 -9.82 19.93
N GLN A 337 -4.11 -9.48 20.20
CA GLN A 337 -3.75 -8.30 20.98
C GLN A 337 -4.22 -7.00 20.34
N VAL A 338 -4.08 -6.85 19.02
CA VAL A 338 -4.59 -5.66 18.30
C VAL A 338 -6.12 -5.60 18.39
N ALA A 339 -6.80 -6.74 18.34
CA ALA A 339 -8.26 -6.82 18.41
C ALA A 339 -8.85 -6.54 19.81
N GLU A 340 -8.02 -6.47 20.86
CA GLU A 340 -8.43 -6.01 22.20
C GLU A 340 -8.74 -4.50 22.22
N TRP A 341 -8.16 -3.74 21.30
CA TRP A 341 -8.38 -2.31 21.20
C TRP A 341 -9.75 -1.95 20.64
N LYS A 342 -10.20 -0.73 20.97
CA LYS A 342 -11.46 -0.16 20.47
C LYS A 342 -11.17 0.80 19.31
N PHE A 343 -11.07 0.27 18.09
CA PHE A 343 -11.05 1.07 16.86
C PHE A 343 -12.33 0.90 16.04
N GLN A 344 -12.67 1.92 15.24
CA GLN A 344 -13.85 1.93 14.37
C GLN A 344 -13.49 2.03 12.88
N GLN A 345 -12.22 2.27 12.59
CA GLN A 345 -11.71 2.35 11.23
C GLN A 345 -10.22 2.01 11.18
N ILE A 346 -9.78 1.57 10.00
CA ILE A 346 -8.39 1.28 9.67
C ILE A 346 -7.93 2.16 8.51
N ILE A 347 -6.69 2.66 8.58
CA ILE A 347 -5.99 3.29 7.47
C ILE A 347 -4.78 2.40 7.12
N PRO A 348 -4.90 1.50 6.12
CA PRO A 348 -3.76 0.75 5.61
C PRO A 348 -2.84 1.64 4.77
N CYS A 349 -1.60 1.20 4.55
CA CYS A 349 -0.67 1.91 3.66
C CYS A 349 -0.96 1.70 2.16
N HIS A 350 -1.84 0.73 1.82
CA HIS A 350 -2.21 0.42 0.45
C HIS A 350 -3.73 0.39 0.25
N LEU A 351 -4.15 0.58 -1.00
CA LEU A 351 -5.51 0.38 -1.49
C LEU A 351 -6.56 1.26 -0.78
N ASP A 352 -7.71 0.71 -0.40
CA ASP A 352 -8.84 1.49 0.12
C ASP A 352 -8.57 2.03 1.54
N ALA A 353 -8.87 3.31 1.77
CA ALA A 353 -8.79 3.95 3.07
C ALA A 353 -9.60 5.27 3.15
N PRO A 354 -10.18 5.59 4.32
CA PRO A 354 -10.28 4.75 5.51
C PRO A 354 -11.27 3.60 5.31
N VAL A 355 -11.05 2.48 5.99
CA VAL A 355 -11.96 1.33 5.99
C VAL A 355 -12.71 1.30 7.31
N LYS A 356 -14.03 1.48 7.29
CA LYS A 356 -14.87 1.29 8.49
C LYS A 356 -14.90 -0.18 8.85
N THR A 357 -14.60 -0.49 10.11
CA THR A 357 -14.46 -1.87 10.57
C THR A 357 -14.46 -1.96 12.08
N THR A 358 -14.72 -3.17 12.60
CA THR A 358 -14.58 -3.49 14.02
C THR A 358 -13.31 -4.31 14.30
N PRO A 359 -12.88 -4.42 15.57
CA PRO A 359 -11.80 -5.31 15.97
C PRO A 359 -12.07 -6.78 15.64
N GLN A 360 -13.33 -7.21 15.70
CA GLN A 360 -13.73 -8.58 15.35
C GLN A 360 -13.57 -8.84 13.84
N GLN A 361 -13.94 -7.88 13.00
CA GLN A 361 -13.75 -7.98 11.55
C GLN A 361 -12.27 -7.97 11.16
N PHE A 362 -11.46 -7.14 11.82
CA PHE A 362 -10.00 -7.17 11.68
C PHE A 362 -9.45 -8.55 12.04
N ARG A 363 -9.82 -9.10 13.20
CA ARG A 363 -9.31 -10.40 13.64
C ARG A 363 -9.76 -11.55 12.74
N ALA A 364 -10.97 -11.47 12.20
CA ALA A 364 -11.50 -12.46 11.27
C ALA A 364 -10.65 -12.60 10.00
N ALA A 365 -9.98 -11.54 9.55
CA ALA A 365 -9.08 -11.58 8.39
C ALA A 365 -7.90 -12.57 8.55
N PHE A 366 -7.55 -12.95 9.78
CA PHE A 366 -6.44 -13.85 10.09
C PHE A 366 -6.84 -15.32 10.27
N ARG A 367 -8.14 -15.67 10.16
CA ARG A 367 -8.65 -17.05 10.32
C ARG A 367 -8.03 -18.07 9.37
N PHE A 368 -7.40 -17.63 8.28
CA PHE A 368 -6.69 -18.52 7.35
C PHE A 368 -5.53 -19.29 8.02
N LEU A 369 -5.03 -18.82 9.17
CA LEU A 369 -3.97 -19.47 9.96
C LEU A 369 -4.49 -20.45 11.02
N GLU A 370 -5.81 -20.56 11.18
CA GLU A 370 -6.43 -21.43 12.19
C GLU A 370 -6.80 -22.80 11.62
N GLN A 371 -6.75 -23.82 12.45
CA GLN A 371 -7.36 -25.12 12.16
C GLN A 371 -8.89 -24.94 12.17
N GLN A 372 -9.55 -25.16 11.03
CA GLN A 372 -11.00 -24.98 10.98
C GLN A 372 -11.72 -26.13 11.70
N PRO A 373 -12.58 -25.88 12.70
CA PRO A 373 -13.51 -26.90 13.17
C PRO A 373 -14.53 -27.23 12.06
N ILE A 374 -14.91 -28.51 11.99
CA ILE A 374 -15.89 -29.03 11.03
C ILE A 374 -17.30 -28.54 11.42
N GLN A 375 -17.73 -27.29 11.07
CA GLN A 375 -19.14 -26.78 10.92
C GLN A 375 -19.24 -25.24 11.13
N LYS A 376 -20.18 -24.43 10.61
CA LYS A 376 -21.35 -24.51 9.70
C LYS A 376 -21.20 -23.36 8.66
N LYS A 377 -21.67 -23.53 7.42
CA LYS A 377 -21.54 -22.58 6.29
C LYS A 377 -22.12 -21.16 6.50
N ARG A 378 -22.91 -20.88 7.56
CA ARG A 378 -23.82 -19.72 7.61
C ARG A 378 -23.20 -18.38 8.04
N ASP A 379 -22.07 -18.36 8.75
CA ASP A 379 -21.42 -17.11 9.23
C ASP A 379 -20.04 -16.86 8.60
N ARG A 380 -19.78 -17.44 7.43
CA ARG A 380 -18.46 -17.36 6.77
C ARG A 380 -18.30 -16.02 6.06
N GLN A 381 -17.20 -15.33 6.36
CA GLN A 381 -16.65 -14.33 5.45
C GLN A 381 -16.40 -15.02 4.10
N PRO A 382 -16.63 -14.36 2.95
CA PRO A 382 -16.32 -14.94 1.65
C PRO A 382 -14.83 -15.31 1.62
N ASP A 383 -14.55 -16.60 1.47
CA ASP A 383 -13.20 -17.12 1.30
C ASP A 383 -12.59 -16.48 0.05
N LEU A 384 -11.27 -16.26 0.08
CA LEU A 384 -10.55 -15.83 -1.11
C LEU A 384 -10.63 -16.92 -2.18
N PRO A 385 -10.61 -16.55 -3.48
CA PRO A 385 -10.75 -17.51 -4.57
C PRO A 385 -9.56 -18.49 -4.58
N ILE A 386 -9.80 -19.73 -4.13
CA ILE A 386 -8.76 -20.75 -3.95
C ILE A 386 -8.02 -21.04 -5.27
N GLU A 387 -8.75 -21.02 -6.39
CA GLU A 387 -8.21 -21.27 -7.72
C GLU A 387 -7.13 -20.25 -8.12
N ASP A 388 -7.24 -19.01 -7.64
CA ASP A 388 -6.29 -17.94 -7.93
C ASP A 388 -4.96 -18.08 -7.18
N PHE A 389 -4.86 -18.96 -6.17
CA PHE A 389 -3.61 -19.24 -5.45
C PHE A 389 -2.65 -20.15 -6.24
N GLY A 390 -3.06 -20.69 -7.40
CA GLY A 390 -2.27 -21.69 -8.13
C GLY A 390 -0.83 -21.25 -8.43
N PHE A 391 -0.61 -19.99 -8.83
CA PHE A 391 0.73 -19.45 -9.06
C PHE A 391 1.51 -19.30 -7.74
N LEU A 392 0.90 -18.71 -6.72
CA LEU A 392 1.54 -18.50 -5.41
C LEU A 392 1.95 -19.83 -4.77
N ASN A 393 1.14 -20.88 -4.92
CA ASN A 393 1.47 -22.22 -4.44
C ASN A 393 2.75 -22.77 -5.09
N ARG A 394 2.83 -22.72 -6.43
CA ARG A 394 4.03 -23.16 -7.16
C ARG A 394 5.26 -22.31 -6.84
N PHE A 395 5.07 -20.99 -6.72
CA PHE A 395 6.16 -20.08 -6.37
C PHE A 395 6.71 -20.38 -4.97
N ASP A 396 5.82 -20.63 -3.99
CA ASP A 396 6.19 -21.04 -2.64
C ASP A 396 7.03 -22.33 -2.63
N GLU A 397 6.62 -23.34 -3.41
CA GLU A 397 7.38 -24.59 -3.55
C GLU A 397 8.78 -24.36 -4.12
N VAL A 398 8.93 -23.46 -5.09
CA VAL A 398 10.24 -23.12 -5.66
C VAL A 398 11.14 -22.45 -4.61
N LEU A 399 10.61 -21.50 -3.82
CA LEU A 399 11.36 -20.84 -2.76
C LEU A 399 11.81 -21.82 -1.67
N ILE A 400 10.95 -22.75 -1.28
CA ILE A 400 11.27 -23.78 -0.27
C ILE A 400 12.30 -24.77 -0.81
N LYS A 401 12.12 -25.31 -2.03
CA LYS A 401 13.08 -26.22 -2.66
C LYS A 401 14.45 -25.57 -2.85
N GLY A 402 14.46 -24.28 -3.18
CA GLY A 402 15.66 -23.46 -3.28
C GLY A 402 16.27 -23.05 -1.94
N ARG A 403 15.68 -23.42 -0.79
CA ARG A 403 16.09 -23.03 0.57
C ARG A 403 16.19 -21.51 0.76
N ILE A 404 15.39 -20.75 0.01
CA ILE A 404 15.34 -19.28 0.12
C ILE A 404 14.50 -18.90 1.33
N THR A 405 13.32 -19.51 1.49
CA THR A 405 12.42 -19.26 2.61
C THR A 405 12.19 -20.54 3.41
N PRO A 406 11.98 -20.46 4.74
CA PRO A 406 11.55 -21.62 5.51
C PRO A 406 10.16 -22.10 5.06
N PRO A 407 9.84 -23.39 5.26
CA PRO A 407 8.51 -23.93 4.95
C PRO A 407 7.42 -23.32 5.86
N PRO A 408 6.13 -23.36 5.43
CA PRO A 408 5.01 -23.00 6.29
C PRO A 408 5.01 -23.85 7.58
N LYS A 409 4.57 -23.25 8.68
CA LYS A 409 4.31 -23.96 9.94
C LYS A 409 2.84 -24.40 10.03
N GLU A 410 2.57 -25.33 10.94
CA GLU A 410 1.21 -25.81 11.19
C GLU A 410 0.28 -24.68 11.64
N LYS A 411 -0.96 -24.74 11.16
CA LYS A 411 -2.03 -23.85 11.61
C LYS A 411 -2.30 -24.04 13.09
N VAL A 412 -2.69 -22.95 13.76
CA VAL A 412 -2.97 -22.93 15.20
C VAL A 412 -4.40 -23.26 15.57
#